data_AF-A0A662JSU3-F1
#
_entry.id   AF-A0A662JSU3-F1
#
_cell.length_a   1.000
_cell.length_b   1.000
_cell.length_c   1.000
_cell.angle_alpha   90.00
_cell.angle_beta   90.00
_cell.angle_gamma   90.00
#
_symmetry.space_group_name_H-M   'P 1'
#
loop_
_entity.id
_entity.type
_entity.pdbx_description
1 polymer ?
#
loop_
_entity_poly.entity_id
_entity_poly.type
_entity_poly.pdbx_seq_one_letter_code
_entity_poly.pdbx_strand_id
1 'polypeptide(L)'
;NIGIIRGGTKVNIVPDTCELEVDIRVPVGTTAENTVKEVERVLKDVKDVEYEVIAMIDPSYTSPRARVVQEAIKWASEALSKKVVGVIMPATSDAGHFRRAGIPAINLGPGYHEHVHVSNEKVKIEDLVAMCEAYSLMILSYLTE
;
A
#
# COMPACT_ATOMS: atom_id res chain seq x y z
N ASN A 1 6.60 11.16 2.77
CA ASN A 1 7.00 11.48 1.39
C ASN A 1 6.55 12.90 1.11
N ILE A 2 7.46 13.83 0.83
CA ILE A 2 7.07 15.19 0.39
C ILE A 2 6.84 15.10 -1.11
N GLY A 3 5.59 14.95 -1.50
CA GLY A 3 5.21 14.72 -2.89
C GLY A 3 5.28 16.00 -3.73
N ILE A 4 4.97 17.14 -3.13
CA ILE A 4 4.97 18.44 -3.80
C ILE A 4 5.54 19.53 -2.88
N ILE A 5 6.31 20.45 -3.48
CA ILE A 5 6.84 21.65 -2.84
C ILE A 5 6.61 22.84 -3.78
N ARG A 6 6.01 23.92 -3.30
CA ARG A 6 5.78 25.15 -4.07
C ARG A 6 6.16 26.37 -3.24
N GLY A 7 6.87 27.32 -3.83
CA GLY A 7 7.24 28.57 -3.16
C GLY A 7 7.98 29.52 -4.07
N GLY A 8 7.84 30.82 -3.80
CA GLY A 8 8.49 31.89 -4.56
C GLY A 8 7.82 32.23 -5.88
N THR A 9 8.20 33.38 -6.42
CA THR A 9 7.64 33.90 -7.69
C THR A 9 8.72 34.30 -8.70
N LYS A 10 9.89 34.72 -8.22
CA LYS A 10 11.06 35.09 -9.03
C LYS A 10 12.34 34.69 -8.31
N VAL A 11 13.40 34.43 -9.08
CA VAL A 11 14.71 33.97 -8.57
C VAL A 11 15.42 34.99 -7.66
N ASN A 12 15.10 36.29 -7.79
CA ASN A 12 15.74 37.38 -7.07
C ASN A 12 14.85 38.01 -5.98
N ILE A 13 13.75 37.34 -5.60
CA ILE A 13 12.83 37.79 -4.54
C ILE A 13 12.76 36.68 -3.50
N VAL A 14 12.91 37.04 -2.22
CA VAL A 14 12.73 36.10 -1.10
C VAL A 14 11.25 35.69 -1.07
N PRO A 15 10.90 34.39 -1.09
CA PRO A 15 9.52 33.93 -1.02
C PRO A 15 8.82 34.34 0.27
N ASP A 16 7.57 34.77 0.17
CA ASP A 16 6.72 35.07 1.33
C ASP A 16 6.10 33.80 1.95
N THR A 17 5.89 32.75 1.15
CA THR A 17 5.27 31.48 1.58
C THR A 17 5.92 30.26 0.90
N CYS A 18 5.76 29.10 1.53
CA CYS A 18 6.10 27.78 0.98
C CYS A 18 5.01 26.79 1.36
N GLU A 19 4.52 26.02 0.39
CA GLU A 19 3.50 24.99 0.54
C GLU A 19 4.12 23.60 0.30
N LEU A 20 3.76 22.65 1.15
CA LEU A 20 4.20 21.26 1.07
C LEU A 20 2.98 20.33 1.07
N GLU A 21 2.92 19.38 0.13
CA GLU A 21 1.99 18.25 0.20
C GLU A 21 2.76 17.00 0.62
N VAL A 22 2.36 16.41 1.76
CA VAL A 22 3.08 15.30 2.40
C VAL A 22 2.18 14.08 2.55
N ASP A 23 2.65 12.94 2.02
CA ASP A 23 2.02 11.63 2.22
C ASP A 23 2.76 10.86 3.34
N ILE A 24 1.99 10.36 4.31
CA ILE A 24 2.51 9.50 5.38
C ILE A 24 1.82 8.14 5.28
N ARG A 25 2.61 7.07 5.11
CA ARG A 25 2.10 5.70 5.17
C ARG A 25 1.93 5.28 6.62
N VAL A 26 0.68 5.16 7.07
CA VAL A 26 0.35 4.76 8.44
C VAL A 26 0.70 3.28 8.64
N PRO A 27 1.58 2.93 9.60
CA PRO A 27 1.96 1.53 9.85
C PRO A 27 0.87 0.77 10.63
N VAL A 28 0.83 -0.55 10.45
CA VAL A 28 0.01 -1.43 11.31
C VAL A 28 0.46 -1.27 12.76
N GLY A 29 -0.50 -1.12 13.67
CA GLY A 29 -0.25 -0.88 15.09
C GLY A 29 -0.53 0.56 15.55
N THR A 30 -0.83 1.46 14.61
CA THR A 30 -1.36 2.81 14.91
C THR A 30 -2.53 3.17 13.98
N THR A 31 -3.09 4.35 14.14
CA THR A 31 -4.20 4.89 13.34
C THR A 31 -3.77 6.15 12.59
N ALA A 32 -4.54 6.53 11.57
CA ALA A 32 -4.36 7.79 10.87
C ALA A 32 -4.51 8.97 11.85
N GLU A 33 -5.47 8.90 12.77
CA GLU A 33 -5.68 9.91 13.81
C GLU A 33 -4.46 10.08 14.73
N ASN A 34 -3.87 8.99 15.21
CA ASN A 34 -2.65 9.07 16.02
C ASN A 34 -1.47 9.62 15.23
N THR A 35 -1.41 9.33 13.93
CA THR A 35 -0.38 9.90 13.04
C THR A 35 -0.54 11.41 12.92
N VAL A 36 -1.78 11.92 12.78
CA VAL A 36 -2.07 13.37 12.77
C VAL A 36 -1.67 14.03 14.10
N LYS A 37 -1.98 13.39 15.24
CA LYS A 37 -1.55 13.89 16.56
C LYS A 37 -0.03 14.01 16.68
N GLU A 38 0.73 13.11 16.07
CA GLU A 38 2.20 13.22 16.03
C GLU A 38 2.67 14.38 15.14
N VAL A 39 1.99 14.64 14.02
CA VAL A 39 2.26 15.82 13.18
C VAL A 39 1.99 17.10 13.97
N GLU A 40 0.84 17.21 14.62
CA GLU A 40 0.47 18.33 15.50
C GLU A 40 1.51 18.55 16.61
N ARG A 41 1.99 17.47 17.22
CA ARG A 41 3.03 17.53 18.24
C ARG A 41 4.34 18.12 17.71
N VAL A 42 4.74 17.75 16.49
CA VAL A 42 5.96 18.28 15.85
C VAL A 42 5.78 19.75 15.45
N LEU A 43 4.59 20.12 14.97
CA LEU A 43 4.30 21.49 14.54
C LEU A 43 4.09 22.47 15.69
N LYS A 44 3.87 21.98 16.92
CA LYS A 44 3.58 22.80 18.11
C LYS A 44 4.57 23.95 18.35
N ASP A 45 5.87 23.73 18.08
CA ASP A 45 6.93 24.72 18.31
C ASP A 45 7.32 25.48 17.03
N VAL A 46 6.66 25.21 15.90
CA VAL A 46 6.89 25.88 14.62
C VAL A 46 5.95 27.08 14.51
N LYS A 47 6.53 28.27 14.32
CA LYS A 47 5.76 29.51 14.13
C LYS A 47 5.32 29.64 12.67
N ASP A 48 4.19 30.31 12.47
CA ASP A 48 3.68 30.72 11.16
C ASP A 48 3.46 29.55 10.19
N VAL A 49 2.99 28.41 10.70
CA VAL A 49 2.62 27.23 9.92
C VAL A 49 1.14 26.89 10.13
N GLU A 50 0.45 26.68 9.02
CA GLU A 50 -0.89 26.11 8.96
C GLU A 50 -0.82 24.76 8.24
N TYR A 51 -1.71 23.83 8.60
CA TYR A 51 -1.82 22.54 7.90
C TYR A 51 -3.28 22.13 7.76
N GLU A 52 -3.55 21.34 6.72
CA GLU A 52 -4.84 20.71 6.46
C GLU A 52 -4.62 19.21 6.23
N VAL A 53 -5.51 18.38 6.77
CA VAL A 53 -5.49 16.93 6.53
C VAL A 53 -6.35 16.62 5.30
N ILE A 54 -5.70 16.31 4.18
CA ILE A 54 -6.37 16.04 2.90
C ILE A 54 -7.08 14.66 2.91
N ALA A 55 -6.43 13.64 3.49
CA ALA A 55 -6.96 12.29 3.53
C ALA A 55 -6.46 11.52 4.77
N MET A 56 -7.35 10.70 5.33
CA MET A 56 -7.03 9.76 6.41
C MET A 56 -7.46 8.37 6.01
N ILE A 57 -6.49 7.46 5.94
CA ILE A 57 -6.74 6.04 5.64
C ILE A 57 -6.04 5.22 6.72
N ASP A 58 -6.83 4.52 7.52
CA ASP A 58 -6.29 3.60 8.51
C ASP A 58 -5.60 2.40 7.85
N PRO A 59 -4.54 1.87 8.47
CA PRO A 59 -3.90 0.66 8.01
C PRO A 59 -4.90 -0.49 8.11
N SER A 60 -4.83 -1.40 7.16
CA SER A 60 -5.59 -2.63 7.20
C SER A 60 -4.69 -3.79 6.77
N TYR A 61 -4.99 -4.98 7.29
CA TYR A 61 -4.36 -6.24 6.90
C TYR A 61 -5.38 -7.36 7.00
N THR A 62 -5.19 -8.42 6.23
CA THR A 62 -5.94 -9.66 6.41
C THR A 62 -5.11 -10.57 7.32
N SER A 63 -5.75 -11.17 8.33
CA SER A 63 -5.09 -12.08 9.26
C SER A 63 -4.32 -13.15 8.49
N PRO A 64 -3.06 -13.45 8.85
CA PRO A 64 -2.31 -14.55 8.23
C PRO A 64 -3.03 -15.90 8.32
N ARG A 65 -3.92 -16.07 9.31
CA ARG A 65 -4.71 -17.31 9.49
C ARG A 65 -5.97 -17.38 8.62
N ALA A 66 -6.32 -16.31 7.91
CA ALA A 66 -7.49 -16.31 7.03
C ALA A 66 -7.29 -17.30 5.88
N ARG A 67 -8.35 -18.05 5.53
CA ARG A 67 -8.32 -19.04 4.44
C ARG A 67 -7.72 -18.47 3.15
N VAL A 68 -8.15 -17.27 2.74
CA VAL A 68 -7.66 -16.63 1.52
C VAL A 68 -6.13 -16.42 1.51
N VAL A 69 -5.54 -16.14 2.67
CA VAL A 69 -4.07 -15.99 2.80
C VAL A 69 -3.38 -17.34 2.73
N GLN A 70 -3.92 -18.35 3.44
CA GLN A 70 -3.33 -19.69 3.47
C GLN A 70 -3.39 -20.38 2.10
N GLU A 71 -4.53 -20.29 1.42
CA GLU A 71 -4.72 -20.80 0.05
C GLU A 71 -3.79 -20.09 -0.93
N ALA A 72 -3.67 -18.75 -0.85
CA ALA A 72 -2.77 -17.99 -1.70
C ALA A 72 -1.31 -18.40 -1.52
N ILE A 73 -0.84 -18.51 -0.27
CA ILE A 73 0.54 -18.92 0.01
C ILE A 73 0.80 -20.32 -0.52
N LYS A 74 -0.11 -21.27 -0.28
CA LYS A 74 0.01 -22.66 -0.72
C LYS A 74 0.09 -22.74 -2.25
N TRP A 75 -0.94 -22.28 -2.95
CA TRP A 75 -1.05 -22.49 -4.40
C TRP A 75 -0.09 -21.62 -5.20
N ALA A 76 0.23 -20.40 -4.74
CA ALA A 76 1.28 -19.61 -5.36
C ALA A 76 2.65 -20.25 -5.17
N SER A 77 2.92 -20.88 -4.00
CA SER A 77 4.20 -21.57 -3.78
C SER A 77 4.37 -22.79 -4.69
N GLU A 78 3.28 -23.53 -4.89
CA GLU A 78 3.23 -24.70 -5.77
C GLU A 78 3.46 -24.30 -7.23
N ALA A 79 2.65 -23.36 -7.74
CA ALA A 79 2.74 -22.91 -9.14
C ALA A 79 4.10 -22.26 -9.47
N LEU A 80 4.71 -21.54 -8.53
CA LEU A 80 6.04 -20.94 -8.72
C LEU A 80 7.19 -21.90 -8.41
N SER A 81 6.91 -23.10 -7.88
CA SER A 81 7.91 -24.05 -7.35
C SER A 81 8.90 -23.38 -6.38
N LYS A 82 8.41 -22.43 -5.57
CA LYS A 82 9.21 -21.60 -4.64
C LYS A 82 8.39 -21.25 -3.42
N LYS A 83 9.05 -21.02 -2.28
CA LYS A 83 8.35 -20.57 -1.07
C LYS A 83 7.86 -19.12 -1.24
N VAL A 84 6.53 -18.94 -1.26
CA VAL A 84 5.87 -17.63 -1.18
C VAL A 84 5.58 -17.31 0.29
N VAL A 85 5.68 -16.03 0.64
CA VAL A 85 5.35 -15.52 1.98
C VAL A 85 4.42 -14.31 1.87
N GLY A 86 3.48 -14.20 2.81
CA GLY A 86 2.66 -12.99 2.94
C GLY A 86 3.47 -11.85 3.54
N VAL A 87 3.33 -10.65 2.96
CA VAL A 87 3.98 -9.42 3.45
C VAL A 87 2.95 -8.30 3.58
N ILE A 88 3.23 -7.33 4.45
CA ILE A 88 2.50 -6.07 4.45
C ILE A 88 3.06 -5.21 3.33
N MET A 89 2.21 -4.87 2.37
CA MET A 89 2.57 -3.98 1.28
C MET A 89 2.62 -2.53 1.80
N PRO A 90 3.72 -1.78 1.59
CA PRO A 90 3.85 -0.37 2.00
C PRO A 90 3.13 0.57 1.02
N ALA A 91 1.95 0.17 0.55
CA ALA A 91 1.11 0.89 -0.38
C ALA A 91 -0.36 0.55 -0.12
N THR A 92 -1.26 1.14 -0.89
CA THR A 92 -2.72 0.93 -0.76
C THR A 92 -3.26 0.18 -1.97
N SER A 93 -4.41 -0.45 -1.82
CA SER A 93 -5.21 -1.01 -2.90
C SER A 93 -6.67 -1.09 -2.46
N ASP A 94 -7.57 -1.41 -3.40
CA ASP A 94 -8.99 -1.56 -3.13
C ASP A 94 -9.31 -2.68 -2.12
N ALA A 95 -8.36 -3.59 -1.86
CA ALA A 95 -8.45 -4.58 -0.79
C ALA A 95 -8.77 -3.94 0.58
N GLY A 96 -8.38 -2.68 0.82
CA GLY A 96 -8.76 -1.93 2.02
C GLY A 96 -10.28 -1.77 2.18
N HIS A 97 -11.01 -1.53 1.08
CA HIS A 97 -12.46 -1.37 1.10
C HIS A 97 -13.16 -2.69 1.42
N PHE A 98 -12.75 -3.80 0.79
CA PHE A 98 -13.27 -5.13 1.09
C PHE A 98 -13.08 -5.52 2.56
N ARG A 99 -11.87 -5.27 3.11
CA ARG A 99 -11.58 -5.55 4.52
C ARG A 99 -12.44 -4.73 5.47
N ARG A 100 -12.70 -3.45 5.17
CA ARG A 100 -13.64 -2.61 5.94
C ARG A 100 -15.08 -3.10 5.86
N ALA A 101 -15.47 -3.74 4.76
CA ALA A 101 -16.76 -4.41 4.60
C ALA A 101 -16.82 -5.81 5.25
N GLY A 102 -15.77 -6.23 5.97
CA GLY A 102 -15.70 -7.55 6.62
C GLY A 102 -15.33 -8.70 5.68
N ILE A 103 -14.90 -8.41 4.45
CA ILE A 103 -14.49 -9.40 3.45
C ILE A 103 -12.96 -9.53 3.50
N PRO A 104 -12.40 -10.69 3.89
CA PRO A 104 -10.96 -10.92 3.83
C PRO A 104 -10.44 -10.79 2.40
N ALA A 105 -9.52 -9.85 2.17
CA ALA A 105 -8.97 -9.57 0.85
C ALA A 105 -7.45 -9.42 0.90
N ILE A 106 -6.77 -9.86 -0.16
CA ILE A 106 -5.33 -9.77 -0.32
C ILE A 106 -5.00 -9.28 -1.73
N ASN A 107 -3.80 -8.74 -1.91
CA ASN A 107 -3.22 -8.57 -3.23
C ASN A 107 -2.36 -9.80 -3.52
N LEU A 108 -2.61 -10.45 -4.65
CA LEU A 108 -1.82 -11.54 -5.20
C LEU A 108 -1.66 -11.25 -6.69
N GLY A 109 -0.45 -11.38 -7.22
CA GLY A 109 -0.19 -11.16 -8.63
C GLY A 109 1.29 -11.22 -8.97
N PRO A 110 1.61 -11.35 -10.26
CA PRO A 110 2.98 -11.38 -10.73
C PRO A 110 3.51 -9.94 -10.87
N GLY A 111 4.82 -9.82 -11.01
CA GLY A 111 5.49 -8.53 -11.17
C GLY A 111 6.46 -8.22 -10.04
N TYR A 112 7.27 -7.20 -10.27
CA TYR A 112 8.32 -6.78 -9.34
C TYR A 112 8.01 -5.35 -8.92
N HIS A 113 8.00 -5.08 -7.61
CA HIS A 113 7.70 -3.74 -7.09
C HIS A 113 8.61 -2.65 -7.69
N GLU A 114 9.84 -3.00 -8.03
CA GLU A 114 10.84 -2.12 -8.69
C GLU A 114 10.43 -1.64 -10.09
N HIS A 115 9.46 -2.30 -10.73
CA HIS A 115 9.01 -2.01 -12.09
C HIS A 115 7.63 -1.36 -12.17
N VAL A 116 6.94 -1.18 -11.03
CA VAL A 116 5.62 -0.55 -11.00
C VAL A 116 5.78 0.98 -11.12
N HIS A 117 4.96 1.62 -11.96
CA HIS A 117 4.93 3.08 -12.17
C HIS A 117 6.24 3.70 -12.72
N VAL A 118 7.02 2.92 -13.47
CA VAL A 118 8.24 3.40 -14.14
C VAL A 118 8.18 3.08 -15.63
N SER A 119 9.07 3.69 -16.42
CA SER A 119 9.18 3.39 -17.85
C SER A 119 9.60 1.94 -18.09
N ASN A 120 9.09 1.32 -19.16
CA ASN A 120 9.33 -0.08 -19.50
C ASN A 120 8.91 -1.09 -18.40
N GLU A 121 7.79 -0.82 -17.75
CA GLU A 121 7.12 -1.78 -16.86
C GLU A 121 6.94 -3.14 -17.56
N LYS A 122 7.32 -4.21 -16.86
CA LYS A 122 7.37 -5.56 -17.43
C LYS A 122 7.18 -6.63 -16.35
N VAL A 123 6.74 -7.80 -16.81
CA VAL A 123 6.58 -9.00 -15.99
C VAL A 123 7.11 -10.20 -16.76
N LYS A 124 7.58 -11.24 -16.06
CA LYS A 124 7.96 -12.50 -16.70
C LYS A 124 6.71 -13.26 -17.13
N ILE A 125 6.74 -13.82 -18.32
CA ILE A 125 5.61 -14.58 -18.87
C ILE A 125 5.37 -15.83 -18.01
N GLU A 126 6.43 -16.45 -17.51
CA GLU A 126 6.36 -17.62 -16.64
C GLU A 126 5.67 -17.30 -15.31
N ASP A 127 5.97 -16.14 -14.71
CA ASP A 127 5.32 -15.69 -13.48
C ASP A 127 3.82 -15.43 -13.73
N LEU A 128 3.45 -14.90 -14.91
CA LEU A 128 2.06 -14.70 -15.30
C LEU A 128 1.30 -16.03 -15.42
N VAL A 129 1.88 -17.02 -16.10
CA VAL A 129 1.29 -18.36 -16.25
C VAL A 129 1.13 -19.04 -14.90
N ALA A 130 2.15 -18.97 -14.03
CA ALA A 130 2.08 -19.52 -12.68
C ALA A 130 0.97 -18.89 -11.84
N MET A 131 0.72 -17.58 -11.98
CA MET A 131 -0.39 -16.93 -11.26
C MET A 131 -1.75 -17.37 -11.78
N CYS A 132 -1.92 -17.62 -13.09
CA CYS A 132 -3.15 -18.22 -13.62
C CYS A 132 -3.44 -19.61 -13.02
N GLU A 133 -2.41 -20.44 -12.88
CA GLU A 133 -2.51 -21.74 -12.22
C GLU A 133 -2.89 -21.59 -10.73
N ALA A 134 -2.19 -20.72 -10.00
CA ALA A 134 -2.47 -20.46 -8.59
C ALA A 134 -3.91 -19.97 -8.36
N TYR A 135 -4.40 -19.02 -9.17
CA TYR A 135 -5.79 -18.55 -9.08
C TYR A 135 -6.79 -19.68 -9.35
N SER A 136 -6.53 -20.51 -10.36
CA SER A 136 -7.43 -21.62 -10.72
C SER A 136 -7.53 -22.63 -9.58
N LEU A 137 -6.39 -23.00 -8.97
CA LEU A 137 -6.34 -23.93 -7.84
C LEU A 137 -6.99 -23.35 -6.59
N MET A 138 -6.78 -22.06 -6.31
CA MET A 138 -7.48 -21.36 -5.23
C MET A 138 -8.99 -21.41 -5.44
N ILE A 139 -9.48 -21.05 -6.63
CA ILE A 139 -10.92 -21.06 -6.93
C ILE A 139 -11.50 -22.47 -6.78
N LEU A 140 -10.82 -23.49 -7.32
CA LEU A 140 -11.26 -24.89 -7.19
C LEU A 140 -11.34 -25.31 -5.72
N SER A 141 -10.31 -25.04 -4.92
CA SER A 141 -10.28 -25.32 -3.47
C SER A 141 -11.49 -24.71 -2.75
N TYR A 142 -11.86 -23.48 -3.09
CA TYR A 142 -13.03 -22.80 -2.53
C TYR A 142 -14.38 -23.40 -2.94
N LEU A 143 -14.45 -24.10 -4.08
CA LEU A 143 -15.68 -24.68 -4.61
C LEU A 143 -15.87 -26.16 -4.23
N THR A 144 -14.80 -26.85 -3.84
CA THR A 144 -14.83 -28.29 -3.55
C THR A 144 -14.80 -28.65 -2.06
N GLU A 145 -14.69 -27.66 -1.18
CA GLU A 145 -14.82 -27.78 0.28
C GLU A 145 -16.06 -27.05 0.78
#